data_AF-A0A7S1MBY8-F1
#
_entry.id   AF-A0A7S1MBY8-F1
#
_cell.length_a   1.000
_cell.length_b   1.000
_cell.length_c   1.000
_cell.angle_alpha   90.00
_cell.angle_beta   90.00
_cell.angle_gamma   90.00
#
_symmetry.space_group_name_H-M   'P 1'
#
loop_
_entity.id
_entity.type
_entity.pdbx_description
1 polymer ?
#
loop_
_entity_poly.entity_id
_entity_poly.type
_entity_poly.pdbx_seq_one_letter_code
_entity_poly.pdbx_strand_id
1 'polypeptide(L)'
;MRECLCIHVGQGGIQIGNACWELFCLEHGIQPDGQMPSDKTIGGGDDAFNTFFSETGAGKHVPRCVFVDLEPTVVDEVRTGTYRQLFHPEQLISGKEDAANNFARGHYTIGKEIVDLVLDRIRKLADNCTGLQGFMIYNACGGGTGSGLGCLMLERLSVDYGKKSKLSFTVWACPQVATAVVEPYNTVLCVHSLLEHTDVTIMYDNEALYDICRRNLDIERPTYTNLNRLLAQVISSLTASLRFDGALNVDITEFQTNLVPYPRIHFMLSSYAPVISAEKAYHEQLSVAEITMSVFEPSSLFVKCDPRHGKYMACCMMYRGDVVPKDVNASVA
;
A
#
# COMPACT_ATOMS: atom_id res chain seq x y z
N MET A 1 -6.84 -19.39 8.64
CA MET A 1 -6.37 -17.99 8.58
C MET A 1 -6.64 -17.43 7.20
N ARG A 2 -6.60 -16.11 7.03
CA ARG A 2 -6.88 -15.48 5.74
C ARG A 2 -5.71 -14.59 5.32
N GLU A 3 -4.69 -15.16 4.70
CA GLU A 3 -3.43 -14.47 4.42
C GLU A 3 -3.51 -13.50 3.23
N CYS A 4 -2.67 -12.47 3.24
CA CYS A 4 -2.56 -11.48 2.17
C CYS A 4 -1.11 -11.41 1.68
N LEU A 5 -0.92 -11.29 0.36
CA LEU A 5 0.41 -11.15 -0.25
C LEU A 5 0.59 -9.72 -0.75
N CYS A 6 1.65 -9.04 -0.29
CA CYS A 6 2.00 -7.70 -0.76
C CYS A 6 3.01 -7.76 -1.91
N ILE A 7 2.71 -7.11 -3.02
CA ILE A 7 3.56 -7.07 -4.21
C ILE A 7 3.95 -5.62 -4.46
N HIS A 8 5.24 -5.33 -4.39
CA HIS A 8 5.79 -3.98 -4.55
C HIS A 8 6.54 -3.90 -5.88
N VAL A 9 6.05 -3.06 -6.80
CA VAL A 9 6.55 -3.02 -8.19
C VAL A 9 7.15 -1.66 -8.53
N GLY A 10 8.42 -1.68 -8.95
CA GLY A 10 9.22 -0.53 -9.33
C GLY A 10 9.59 0.37 -8.14
N GLN A 11 10.43 1.37 -8.40
CA GLN A 11 10.94 2.30 -7.39
C GLN A 11 9.86 2.82 -6.43
N GLY A 12 8.77 3.39 -6.96
CA GLY A 12 7.70 3.96 -6.13
C GLY A 12 7.03 2.91 -5.22
N GLY A 13 6.68 1.75 -5.77
CA GLY A 13 6.09 0.66 -4.99
C GLY A 13 7.03 0.13 -3.90
N ILE A 14 8.30 -0.06 -4.24
CA ILE A 14 9.31 -0.61 -3.30
C ILE A 14 9.58 0.35 -2.15
N GLN A 15 9.77 1.65 -2.44
CA GLN A 15 10.07 2.63 -1.39
C GLN A 15 8.88 2.85 -0.44
N ILE A 16 7.65 2.83 -0.96
CA ILE A 16 6.43 2.84 -0.12
C ILE A 16 6.37 1.56 0.71
N GLY A 17 6.58 0.41 0.08
CA GLY A 17 6.58 -0.89 0.74
C GLY A 17 7.59 -0.97 1.90
N ASN A 18 8.79 -0.43 1.72
CA ASN A 18 9.82 -0.39 2.75
C ASN A 18 9.36 0.43 3.97
N ALA A 19 8.75 1.60 3.74
CA ALA A 19 8.19 2.42 4.82
C ALA A 19 6.97 1.75 5.50
N CYS A 20 6.12 1.06 4.74
CA CYS A 20 4.99 0.29 5.28
C CYS A 20 5.46 -0.85 6.18
N TRP A 21 6.43 -1.66 5.73
CA TRP A 21 6.93 -2.79 6.52
C TRP A 21 7.71 -2.35 7.77
N GLU A 22 8.46 -1.24 7.70
CA GLU A 22 9.04 -0.60 8.89
C GLU A 22 7.94 -0.30 9.91
N LEU A 23 6.86 0.37 9.49
CA LEU A 23 5.75 0.71 10.37
C LEU A 23 5.00 -0.52 10.89
N PHE A 24 4.75 -1.53 10.05
CA PHE A 24 4.11 -2.77 10.48
C PHE A 24 4.94 -3.49 11.55
N CYS A 25 6.26 -3.53 11.40
CA CYS A 25 7.14 -4.10 12.42
C CYS A 25 7.03 -3.34 13.74
N LEU A 26 7.02 -2.00 13.70
CA LEU A 26 6.87 -1.17 14.89
C LEU A 26 5.52 -1.39 15.58
N GLU A 27 4.43 -1.49 14.82
CA GLU A 27 3.09 -1.71 15.37
C GLU A 27 2.90 -3.09 15.99
N HIS A 28 3.58 -4.11 15.46
CA HIS A 28 3.52 -5.49 15.98
C HIS A 28 4.66 -5.84 16.94
N GLY A 29 5.60 -4.92 17.21
CA GLY A 29 6.75 -5.19 18.09
C GLY A 29 7.76 -6.18 17.51
N ILE A 30 7.83 -6.29 16.19
CA ILE A 30 8.78 -7.15 15.47
C ILE A 30 10.09 -6.38 15.27
N GLN A 31 11.19 -6.99 15.64
CA GLN A 31 12.53 -6.42 15.48
C GLN A 31 13.00 -6.51 14.02
N PRO A 32 14.02 -5.72 13.61
CA PRO A 32 14.51 -5.76 12.23
C PRO A 32 15.10 -7.10 11.76
N ASP A 33 15.46 -7.99 12.69
CA ASP A 33 15.89 -9.36 12.43
C ASP A 33 14.71 -10.36 12.28
N GLY A 34 13.48 -9.89 12.49
CA GLY A 34 12.24 -10.65 12.46
C GLY A 34 11.88 -11.33 13.79
N GLN A 35 12.62 -11.09 14.88
CA GLN A 35 12.27 -11.63 16.19
C GLN A 35 11.15 -10.82 16.84
N MET A 36 10.23 -11.51 17.52
CA MET A 36 9.14 -10.89 18.27
C MET A 36 9.18 -11.37 19.72
N PRO A 37 9.89 -10.65 20.63
CA PRO A 37 10.05 -11.10 22.02
C PRO A 37 8.73 -11.22 22.81
N SER A 38 7.68 -10.53 22.34
CA SER A 38 6.34 -10.57 22.93
C SER A 38 5.53 -11.81 22.54
N ASP A 39 5.90 -12.48 21.45
CA ASP A 39 5.25 -13.71 21.02
C ASP A 39 5.76 -14.88 21.87
N LYS A 40 4.83 -15.55 22.55
CA LYS A 40 5.10 -16.72 23.41
C LYS A 40 4.77 -18.03 22.71
N THR A 41 4.25 -17.98 21.49
CA THR A 41 3.76 -19.12 20.71
C THR A 41 4.64 -19.42 19.50
N ILE A 42 5.93 -19.66 19.77
CA ILE A 42 6.91 -19.99 18.73
C ILE A 42 6.46 -21.25 17.96
N GLY A 43 6.19 -21.09 16.67
CA GLY A 43 5.89 -22.13 15.70
C GLY A 43 4.43 -22.56 15.65
N GLY A 44 3.48 -21.78 16.18
CA GLY A 44 2.08 -22.20 16.23
C GLY A 44 1.04 -21.21 16.73
N GLY A 45 1.29 -19.90 16.69
CA GLY A 45 0.27 -18.88 16.99
C GLY A 45 -0.70 -18.68 15.83
N ASP A 46 -2.02 -18.72 16.09
CA ASP A 46 -3.06 -18.34 15.12
C ASP A 46 -3.40 -16.83 15.22
N ASP A 47 -2.41 -16.00 15.50
CA ASP A 47 -2.60 -14.57 15.76
C ASP A 47 -2.93 -13.77 14.48
N ALA A 48 -3.70 -12.69 14.63
CA ALA A 48 -4.19 -11.87 13.52
C ALA A 48 -3.08 -11.30 12.62
N PHE A 49 -1.85 -11.10 13.13
CA PHE A 49 -0.72 -10.59 12.35
C PHE A 49 -0.11 -11.62 11.38
N ASN A 50 -0.39 -12.92 11.57
CA ASN A 50 0.06 -13.97 10.65
C ASN A 50 -0.64 -13.92 9.27
N THR A 51 -1.64 -13.05 9.13
CA THR A 51 -2.17 -12.63 7.82
C THR A 51 -1.11 -11.99 6.93
N PHE A 52 -0.16 -11.23 7.51
CA PHE A 52 0.89 -10.49 6.80
C PHE A 52 2.28 -11.09 7.01
N PHE A 53 2.51 -11.81 8.12
CA PHE A 53 3.78 -12.46 8.42
C PHE A 53 3.65 -13.98 8.35
N SER A 54 4.72 -14.65 7.94
CA SER A 54 4.90 -16.09 8.08
C SER A 54 5.92 -16.36 9.17
N GLU A 55 5.67 -17.33 10.02
CA GLU A 55 6.60 -17.73 11.07
C GLU A 55 7.52 -18.86 10.60
N THR A 56 8.79 -18.76 10.94
CA THR A 56 9.76 -19.85 10.74
C THR A 56 9.96 -20.62 12.04
N GLY A 57 10.45 -21.86 11.98
CA GLY A 57 10.74 -22.67 13.18
C GLY A 57 11.79 -22.07 14.13
N ALA A 58 12.47 -20.99 13.76
CA ALA A 58 13.41 -20.24 14.60
C ALA A 58 12.75 -19.03 15.31
N GLY A 59 11.41 -18.91 15.27
CA GLY A 59 10.66 -17.78 15.83
C GLY A 59 10.79 -16.47 15.02
N LYS A 60 11.37 -16.55 13.82
CA LYS A 60 11.51 -15.40 12.93
C LYS A 60 10.24 -15.20 12.12
N HIS A 61 9.70 -14.00 12.20
CA HIS A 61 8.57 -13.50 11.43
C HIS A 61 9.06 -12.88 10.12
N VAL A 62 8.63 -13.46 9.01
CA VAL A 62 9.03 -13.05 7.66
C VAL A 62 7.81 -12.48 6.93
N PRO A 63 7.88 -11.25 6.40
CA PRO A 63 6.82 -10.65 5.60
C PRO A 63 6.39 -11.52 4.40
N ARG A 64 5.07 -11.60 4.18
CA ARG A 64 4.46 -12.19 2.98
C ARG A 64 4.47 -11.16 1.85
N CYS A 65 5.65 -10.80 1.36
CA CYS A 65 5.79 -9.84 0.28
C CYS A 65 6.76 -10.26 -0.82
N VAL A 66 6.63 -9.62 -1.98
CA VAL A 66 7.59 -9.67 -3.08
C VAL A 66 7.93 -8.24 -3.49
N PHE A 67 9.22 -7.94 -3.63
CA PHE A 67 9.70 -6.68 -4.20
C PHE A 67 10.28 -6.97 -5.58
N VAL A 68 9.84 -6.21 -6.57
CA VAL A 68 10.21 -6.42 -7.97
C VAL A 68 10.58 -5.10 -8.62
N ASP A 69 11.79 -5.05 -9.16
CA ASP A 69 12.21 -3.96 -10.03
C ASP A 69 12.97 -4.50 -11.25
N LEU A 70 12.98 -3.74 -12.34
CA LEU A 70 13.74 -4.08 -13.55
C LEU A 70 15.22 -3.64 -13.45
N GLU A 71 15.54 -2.80 -12.46
CA GLU A 71 16.89 -2.36 -12.11
C GLU A 71 17.21 -2.70 -10.64
N PRO A 72 18.47 -3.05 -10.28
CA PRO A 72 18.78 -3.47 -8.92
C PRO A 72 18.81 -2.36 -7.86
N THR A 73 18.98 -1.08 -8.24
CA THR A 73 19.34 0.00 -7.31
C THR A 73 18.43 0.08 -6.07
N VAL A 74 17.12 0.15 -6.25
CA VAL A 74 16.16 0.31 -5.15
C VAL A 74 15.98 -0.98 -4.34
N VAL A 75 16.09 -2.14 -5.00
CA VAL A 75 16.04 -3.45 -4.33
C VAL A 75 17.29 -3.67 -3.48
N ASP A 76 18.46 -3.21 -3.94
CA ASP A 76 19.72 -3.31 -3.22
C ASP A 76 19.75 -2.42 -1.97
N GLU A 77 19.07 -1.27 -2.00
CA GLU A 77 18.83 -0.46 -0.79
C GLU A 77 18.04 -1.28 0.27
N VAL A 78 17.05 -2.07 -0.13
CA VAL A 78 16.32 -2.97 0.78
C VAL A 78 17.22 -4.09 1.29
N ARG A 79 18.08 -4.66 0.43
CA ARG A 79 19.05 -5.72 0.80
C ARG A 79 20.14 -5.23 1.76
N THR A 80 20.43 -3.94 1.79
CA THR A 80 21.50 -3.35 2.62
C THR A 80 21.00 -2.48 3.76
N GLY A 81 19.70 -2.16 3.78
CA GLY A 81 19.06 -1.34 4.80
C GLY A 81 18.91 -2.02 6.17
N THR A 82 18.28 -1.30 7.09
CA THR A 82 18.05 -1.75 8.48
C THR A 82 17.32 -3.08 8.56
N TYR A 83 16.31 -3.28 7.70
CA TYR A 83 15.47 -4.48 7.63
C TYR A 83 15.98 -5.54 6.64
N ARG A 84 17.27 -5.51 6.27
CA ARG A 84 17.87 -6.48 5.34
C ARG A 84 17.67 -7.94 5.74
N GLN A 85 17.53 -8.21 7.04
CA GLN A 85 17.34 -9.56 7.57
C GLN A 85 15.86 -9.95 7.61
N LEU A 86 14.93 -9.01 7.51
CA LEU A 86 13.50 -9.28 7.65
C LEU A 86 12.96 -10.08 6.45
N PHE A 87 13.31 -9.65 5.23
CA PHE A 87 12.78 -10.21 4.00
C PHE A 87 13.49 -11.49 3.56
N HIS A 88 12.78 -12.39 2.90
CA HIS A 88 13.42 -13.56 2.29
C HIS A 88 14.20 -13.12 1.04
N PRO A 89 15.49 -13.47 0.86
CA PRO A 89 16.29 -12.99 -0.26
C PRO A 89 15.69 -13.29 -1.64
N GLU A 90 15.00 -14.43 -1.76
CA GLU A 90 14.33 -14.83 -3.01
C GLU A 90 13.07 -14.01 -3.35
N GLN A 91 12.53 -13.24 -2.39
CA GLN A 91 11.42 -12.32 -2.60
C GLN A 91 11.89 -10.96 -3.14
N LEU A 92 13.20 -10.70 -3.15
CA LEU A 92 13.81 -9.47 -3.62
C LEU A 92 14.33 -9.68 -5.05
N ILE A 93 13.51 -9.37 -6.04
CA ILE A 93 13.73 -9.68 -7.45
C ILE A 93 14.15 -8.41 -8.18
N SER A 94 15.30 -8.46 -8.84
CA SER A 94 15.88 -7.35 -9.58
C SER A 94 16.29 -7.78 -10.98
N GLY A 95 15.88 -7.02 -12.00
CA GLY A 95 16.40 -7.13 -13.36
C GLY A 95 17.79 -6.50 -13.52
N LYS A 96 18.21 -6.32 -14.77
CA LYS A 96 19.49 -5.67 -15.12
C LYS A 96 19.31 -4.37 -15.89
N GLU A 97 18.12 -4.13 -16.45
CA GLU A 97 17.85 -3.05 -17.38
C GLU A 97 16.48 -2.47 -17.07
N ASP A 98 16.40 -1.17 -16.84
CA ASP A 98 15.14 -0.49 -16.52
C ASP A 98 14.20 -0.37 -17.75
N ALA A 99 12.92 -0.12 -17.47
CA ALA A 99 11.93 0.30 -18.44
C ALA A 99 12.16 1.71 -19.00
N ALA A 100 13.07 2.52 -18.42
CA ALA A 100 13.44 3.86 -18.88
C ALA A 100 12.20 4.78 -19.03
N ASN A 101 11.33 4.77 -18.02
CA ASN A 101 10.05 5.48 -18.04
C ASN A 101 9.14 5.19 -19.24
N ASN A 102 9.25 4.01 -19.85
CA ASN A 102 8.42 3.59 -20.97
C ASN A 102 7.55 2.38 -20.60
N PHE A 103 6.23 2.58 -20.55
CA PHE A 103 5.25 1.51 -20.29
C PHE A 103 5.47 0.29 -21.20
N ALA A 104 5.66 0.50 -22.50
CA ALA A 104 5.79 -0.60 -23.45
C ALA A 104 7.03 -1.45 -23.19
N ARG A 105 8.10 -0.85 -22.66
CA ARG A 105 9.29 -1.61 -22.27
C ARG A 105 9.00 -2.52 -21.08
N GLY A 106 8.39 -1.96 -20.04
CA GLY A 106 7.97 -2.68 -18.84
C GLY A 106 6.91 -3.74 -19.10
N HIS A 107 6.02 -3.54 -20.08
CA HIS A 107 4.90 -4.46 -20.33
C HIS A 107 5.21 -5.52 -21.42
N TYR A 108 5.83 -5.12 -22.53
CA TYR A 108 5.95 -6.00 -23.71
C TYR A 108 7.34 -6.60 -23.94
N THR A 109 8.40 -5.98 -23.44
CA THR A 109 9.79 -6.38 -23.72
C THR A 109 10.48 -6.88 -22.46
N ILE A 110 11.19 -6.01 -21.74
CA ILE A 110 11.97 -6.35 -20.54
C ILE A 110 11.12 -7.03 -19.47
N GLY A 111 9.90 -6.55 -19.21
CA GLY A 111 9.07 -7.16 -18.17
C GLY A 111 8.64 -8.59 -18.47
N LYS A 112 8.56 -9.00 -19.75
CA LYS A 112 8.27 -10.39 -20.09
C LYS A 112 9.40 -11.34 -19.72
N GLU A 113 10.63 -10.85 -19.66
CA GLU A 113 11.78 -11.68 -19.29
C GLU A 113 11.79 -12.02 -17.80
N ILE A 114 11.20 -11.16 -16.96
CA ILE A 114 11.19 -11.31 -15.49
C ILE A 114 9.87 -11.84 -14.94
N VAL A 115 8.75 -11.64 -15.64
CA VAL A 115 7.40 -11.93 -15.09
C VAL A 115 7.24 -13.38 -14.66
N ASP A 116 7.78 -14.34 -15.42
CA ASP A 116 7.65 -15.77 -15.08
C ASP A 116 8.39 -16.12 -13.78
N LEU A 117 9.57 -15.50 -13.56
CA LEU A 117 10.31 -15.65 -12.31
C LEU A 117 9.51 -15.07 -11.14
N VAL A 118 8.91 -13.89 -11.32
CA VAL A 118 8.10 -13.22 -10.29
C VAL A 118 6.88 -14.07 -9.93
N LEU A 119 6.18 -14.62 -10.92
CA LEU A 119 5.02 -15.49 -10.72
C LEU A 119 5.40 -16.77 -10.00
N ASP A 120 6.56 -17.37 -10.29
CA ASP A 120 7.06 -18.54 -9.53
C ASP A 120 7.29 -18.21 -8.06
N ARG A 121 7.85 -17.02 -7.75
CA ARG A 121 8.03 -16.58 -6.35
C ARG A 121 6.70 -16.30 -5.65
N ILE A 122 5.76 -15.66 -6.33
CA ILE A 122 4.41 -15.43 -5.80
C ILE A 122 3.72 -16.76 -5.54
N ARG A 123 3.85 -17.73 -6.45
CA ARG A 123 3.27 -19.07 -6.30
C ARG A 123 3.80 -19.78 -5.05
N LYS A 124 5.12 -19.77 -4.82
CA LYS A 124 5.71 -20.33 -3.60
C LYS A 124 5.16 -19.71 -2.32
N LEU A 125 4.91 -18.41 -2.31
CA LEU A 125 4.28 -17.75 -1.16
C LEU A 125 2.80 -18.09 -1.02
N ALA A 126 2.07 -18.22 -2.13
CA ALA A 126 0.69 -18.63 -2.14
C ALA A 126 0.53 -20.08 -1.64
N ASP A 127 1.43 -20.98 -2.02
CA ASP A 127 1.46 -22.38 -1.57
C ASP A 127 1.75 -22.49 -0.06
N ASN A 128 2.48 -21.53 0.50
CA ASN A 128 2.72 -21.40 1.95
C ASN A 128 1.55 -20.76 2.72
N CYS A 129 0.44 -20.43 2.05
CA CYS A 129 -0.76 -19.89 2.69
C CYS A 129 -1.83 -20.96 2.83
N THR A 130 -2.50 -20.99 4.00
CA THR A 130 -3.63 -21.91 4.25
C THR A 130 -4.92 -21.44 3.59
N GLY A 131 -5.08 -20.12 3.39
CA GLY A 131 -6.29 -19.50 2.88
C GLY A 131 -6.05 -18.11 2.30
N LEU A 132 -5.26 -18.02 1.22
CA LEU A 132 -4.96 -16.75 0.53
C LEU A 132 -6.25 -15.97 0.19
N GLN A 133 -6.40 -14.75 0.72
CA GLN A 133 -7.49 -13.84 0.35
C GLN A 133 -7.26 -13.23 -1.02
N GLY A 134 -6.05 -12.70 -1.23
CA GLY A 134 -5.79 -11.79 -2.32
C GLY A 134 -4.41 -11.18 -2.30
N PHE A 135 -4.21 -10.25 -3.21
CA PHE A 135 -2.97 -9.54 -3.43
C PHE A 135 -3.16 -8.05 -3.17
N MET A 136 -2.16 -7.44 -2.52
CA MET A 136 -2.04 -6.00 -2.38
C MET A 136 -0.91 -5.53 -3.28
N ILE A 137 -1.24 -4.80 -4.36
CA ILE A 137 -0.27 -4.32 -5.33
C ILE A 137 0.08 -2.86 -5.05
N TYR A 138 1.36 -2.57 -4.86
CA TYR A 138 1.89 -1.22 -4.66
C TYR A 138 2.70 -0.84 -5.89
N ASN A 139 2.27 0.22 -6.58
CA ASN A 139 2.94 0.69 -7.80
C ASN A 139 2.73 2.19 -8.05
N ALA A 140 3.54 2.74 -8.95
CA ALA A 140 3.40 4.11 -9.42
C ALA A 140 3.04 4.10 -10.91
N CYS A 141 1.96 4.80 -11.28
CA CYS A 141 1.43 4.86 -12.65
C CYS A 141 2.34 5.66 -13.61
N GLY A 142 3.13 6.60 -13.08
CA GLY A 142 4.03 7.43 -13.89
C GLY A 142 5.27 6.69 -14.41
N GLY A 143 5.80 5.74 -13.65
CA GLY A 143 7.05 5.03 -13.98
C GLY A 143 6.84 3.90 -14.99
N GLY A 144 7.87 3.57 -15.78
CA GLY A 144 7.78 2.51 -16.80
C GLY A 144 7.63 1.10 -16.21
N THR A 145 8.34 0.81 -15.11
CA THR A 145 8.26 -0.47 -14.39
C THR A 145 6.98 -0.58 -13.57
N GLY A 146 6.69 0.43 -12.73
CA GLY A 146 5.50 0.45 -11.89
C GLY A 146 4.18 0.37 -12.69
N SER A 147 4.12 1.03 -13.86
CA SER A 147 2.98 0.89 -14.76
C SER A 147 3.06 -0.38 -15.59
N GLY A 148 4.05 -0.51 -16.49
CA GLY A 148 4.09 -1.57 -17.50
C GLY A 148 4.20 -2.98 -16.91
N LEU A 149 5.21 -3.22 -16.07
CA LEU A 149 5.38 -4.52 -15.42
C LEU A 149 4.25 -4.79 -14.41
N GLY A 150 3.81 -3.76 -13.68
CA GLY A 150 2.66 -3.87 -12.77
C GLY A 150 1.39 -4.35 -13.48
N CYS A 151 1.06 -3.77 -14.63
CA CYS A 151 -0.09 -4.18 -15.45
C CYS A 151 0.07 -5.59 -16.00
N LEU A 152 1.27 -5.95 -16.51
CA LEU A 152 1.54 -7.31 -16.98
C LEU A 152 1.35 -8.34 -15.86
N MET A 153 1.81 -8.03 -14.65
CA MET A 153 1.62 -8.89 -13.49
C MET A 153 0.15 -9.03 -13.11
N LEU A 154 -0.62 -7.94 -13.12
CA LEU A 154 -2.06 -7.96 -12.82
C LEU A 154 -2.84 -8.84 -13.80
N GLU A 155 -2.52 -8.76 -15.09
CA GLU A 155 -3.10 -9.63 -16.13
C GLU A 155 -2.82 -11.11 -15.83
N ARG A 156 -1.56 -11.45 -15.52
CA ARG A 156 -1.17 -12.83 -15.20
C ARG A 156 -1.78 -13.34 -13.89
N LEU A 157 -1.84 -12.51 -12.85
CA LEU A 157 -2.49 -12.84 -11.59
C LEU A 157 -3.99 -13.06 -11.78
N SER A 158 -4.63 -12.33 -12.69
CA SER A 158 -6.05 -12.53 -13.00
C SER A 158 -6.31 -13.87 -13.71
N VAL A 159 -5.34 -14.36 -14.49
CA VAL A 159 -5.40 -15.69 -15.12
C VAL A 159 -5.16 -16.81 -14.09
N ASP A 160 -4.06 -16.72 -13.33
CA ASP A 160 -3.65 -17.78 -12.40
C ASP A 160 -4.54 -17.82 -11.13
N TYR A 161 -5.00 -16.66 -10.67
CA TYR A 161 -5.73 -16.47 -9.41
C TYR A 161 -7.04 -15.69 -9.60
N GLY A 162 -7.84 -16.03 -10.63
CA GLY A 162 -9.03 -15.26 -11.01
C GLY A 162 -10.13 -15.09 -9.93
N LYS A 163 -10.15 -15.94 -8.88
CA LYS A 163 -11.08 -15.82 -7.74
C LYS A 163 -10.54 -15.01 -6.56
N LYS A 164 -9.28 -14.58 -6.60
CA LYS A 164 -8.61 -13.89 -5.50
C LYS A 164 -8.70 -12.38 -5.70
N SER A 165 -8.99 -11.65 -4.64
CA SER A 165 -9.17 -10.20 -4.71
C SER A 165 -7.84 -9.48 -4.90
N LYS A 166 -7.85 -8.36 -5.62
CA LYS A 166 -6.68 -7.56 -5.96
C LYS A 166 -6.94 -6.12 -5.54
N LEU A 167 -6.32 -5.71 -4.43
CA LEU A 167 -6.34 -4.34 -3.92
C LEU A 167 -5.07 -3.63 -4.40
N SER A 168 -5.20 -2.44 -4.97
CA SER A 168 -4.06 -1.68 -5.47
C SER A 168 -3.90 -0.36 -4.74
N PHE A 169 -2.66 -0.05 -4.35
CA PHE A 169 -2.23 1.24 -3.80
C PHE A 169 -1.38 1.93 -4.87
N THR A 170 -2.00 2.88 -5.57
CA THR A 170 -1.41 3.49 -6.77
C THR A 170 -1.03 4.93 -6.54
N VAL A 171 0.22 5.26 -6.83
CA VAL A 171 0.68 6.65 -6.90
C VAL A 171 0.50 7.17 -8.32
N TRP A 172 -0.27 8.24 -8.44
CA TRP A 172 -0.61 8.87 -9.71
C TRP A 172 0.41 9.93 -10.07
N ALA A 173 0.61 10.11 -11.38
CA ALA A 173 1.51 11.13 -11.91
C ALA A 173 0.93 12.53 -11.67
N CYS A 174 1.80 13.48 -11.31
CA CYS A 174 1.46 14.89 -11.17
C CYS A 174 2.52 15.74 -11.90
N PRO A 175 2.13 16.71 -12.75
CA PRO A 175 3.06 17.55 -13.52
C PRO A 175 4.11 18.30 -12.67
N GLN A 176 3.77 18.69 -11.45
CA GLN A 176 4.59 19.54 -10.58
C GLN A 176 5.79 18.78 -9.98
N VAL A 177 5.68 17.46 -9.89
CA VAL A 177 6.66 16.53 -9.31
C VAL A 177 7.06 15.43 -10.31
N ALA A 178 6.60 15.53 -11.56
CA ALA A 178 6.93 14.60 -12.62
C ALA A 178 8.42 14.65 -12.93
N THR A 179 9.03 13.47 -12.98
CA THR A 179 10.43 13.28 -13.37
C THR A 179 10.55 12.99 -14.87
N ALA A 180 9.46 12.54 -15.50
CA ALA A 180 9.41 12.26 -16.93
C ALA A 180 8.20 12.90 -17.62
N VAL A 181 8.43 13.46 -18.81
CA VAL A 181 7.38 14.09 -19.63
C VAL A 181 6.34 13.07 -20.12
N VAL A 182 6.70 11.79 -20.13
CA VAL A 182 5.84 10.68 -20.62
C VAL A 182 4.98 10.04 -19.53
N GLU A 183 5.04 10.52 -18.29
CA GLU A 183 4.21 10.00 -17.19
C GLU A 183 2.70 10.00 -17.49
N PRO A 184 2.11 10.99 -18.20
CA PRO A 184 0.70 10.93 -18.59
C PRO A 184 0.38 9.76 -19.52
N TYR A 185 1.28 9.41 -20.46
CA TYR A 185 1.08 8.26 -21.34
C TYR A 185 1.08 6.95 -20.54
N ASN A 186 2.08 6.80 -19.65
CA ASN A 186 2.18 5.62 -18.79
C ASN A 186 0.96 5.49 -17.87
N THR A 187 0.46 6.61 -17.32
CA THR A 187 -0.71 6.62 -16.44
C THR A 187 -1.97 6.17 -17.17
N VAL A 188 -2.24 6.70 -18.37
CA VAL A 188 -3.42 6.31 -19.17
C VAL A 188 -3.37 4.83 -19.53
N LEU A 189 -2.21 4.33 -19.95
CA LEU A 189 -2.03 2.91 -20.26
C LEU A 189 -2.18 2.03 -19.02
N CYS A 190 -1.67 2.48 -17.87
CA CYS A 190 -1.78 1.77 -16.60
C CYS A 190 -3.24 1.66 -16.13
N VAL A 191 -3.97 2.76 -16.17
CA VAL A 191 -5.37 2.83 -15.74
C VAL A 191 -6.25 1.90 -16.56
N HIS A 192 -5.96 1.70 -17.85
CA HIS A 192 -6.69 0.74 -18.67
C HIS A 192 -6.63 -0.68 -18.09
N SER A 193 -5.45 -1.17 -17.72
CA SER A 193 -5.30 -2.51 -17.11
C SER A 193 -5.82 -2.54 -15.66
N LEU A 194 -5.62 -1.46 -14.88
CA LEU A 194 -6.16 -1.37 -13.51
C LEU A 194 -7.69 -1.51 -13.51
N LEU A 195 -8.36 -0.95 -14.52
CA LEU A 195 -9.81 -0.99 -14.65
C LEU A 195 -10.37 -2.41 -14.82
N GLU A 196 -9.60 -3.32 -15.42
CA GLU A 196 -10.06 -4.69 -15.71
C GLU A 196 -9.56 -5.72 -14.69
N HIS A 197 -8.40 -5.47 -14.06
CA HIS A 197 -7.70 -6.46 -13.26
C HIS A 197 -7.56 -6.12 -11.77
N THR A 198 -8.11 -5.00 -11.31
CA THR A 198 -8.17 -4.69 -9.86
C THR A 198 -9.60 -4.63 -9.39
N ASP A 199 -9.83 -5.08 -8.15
CA ASP A 199 -11.16 -5.05 -7.53
C ASP A 199 -11.38 -3.74 -6.78
N VAL A 200 -10.31 -3.16 -6.22
CA VAL A 200 -10.30 -1.86 -5.54
C VAL A 200 -8.95 -1.19 -5.81
N THR A 201 -8.96 0.06 -6.23
CA THR A 201 -7.75 0.87 -6.41
C THR A 201 -7.83 2.12 -5.54
N ILE A 202 -6.91 2.26 -4.60
CA ILE A 202 -6.76 3.45 -3.77
C ILE A 202 -5.73 4.35 -4.45
N MET A 203 -6.15 5.58 -4.71
CA MET A 203 -5.36 6.56 -5.45
C MET A 203 -4.66 7.51 -4.50
N TYR A 204 -3.40 7.80 -4.81
CA TYR A 204 -2.60 8.81 -4.13
C TYR A 204 -1.97 9.74 -5.15
N ASP A 205 -2.12 11.04 -4.94
CA ASP A 205 -1.52 12.10 -5.73
C ASP A 205 -0.30 12.65 -4.99
N ASN A 206 0.85 12.63 -5.65
CA ASN A 206 2.08 13.19 -5.09
C ASN A 206 1.95 14.69 -4.80
N GLU A 207 1.14 15.44 -5.54
CA GLU A 207 0.91 16.87 -5.27
C GLU A 207 0.17 17.08 -3.96
N ALA A 208 -0.88 16.30 -3.73
CA ALA A 208 -1.68 16.36 -2.51
C ALA A 208 -0.83 15.98 -1.29
N LEU A 209 -0.03 14.92 -1.41
CA LEU A 209 0.93 14.51 -0.37
C LEU A 209 1.96 15.61 -0.08
N TYR A 210 2.51 16.23 -1.12
CA TYR A 210 3.49 17.31 -0.99
C TYR A 210 2.90 18.52 -0.25
N ASP A 211 1.69 18.92 -0.63
CA ASP A 211 0.98 20.04 0.01
C ASP A 211 0.63 19.74 1.47
N ILE A 212 0.19 18.51 1.79
CA ILE A 212 -0.08 18.09 3.17
C ILE A 212 1.21 18.14 4.00
N CYS A 213 2.32 17.58 3.50
CA CYS A 213 3.60 17.64 4.21
C CYS A 213 4.06 19.07 4.44
N ARG A 214 3.90 19.96 3.46
CA ARG A 214 4.33 21.36 3.59
C ARG A 214 3.46 22.16 4.56
N ARG A 215 2.15 21.95 4.52
CA ARG A 215 1.18 22.72 5.30
C ARG A 215 1.05 22.23 6.74
N ASN A 216 0.98 20.92 6.93
CA ASN A 216 0.64 20.33 8.23
C ASN A 216 1.87 19.90 9.03
N LEU A 217 2.94 19.49 8.34
CA LEU A 217 4.19 19.05 8.98
C LEU A 217 5.28 20.13 8.98
N ASP A 218 5.00 21.33 8.46
CA ASP A 218 5.92 22.46 8.37
C ASP A 218 7.23 22.14 7.61
N ILE A 219 7.18 21.22 6.64
CA ILE A 219 8.35 20.82 5.84
C ILE A 219 8.40 21.67 4.56
N GLU A 220 9.38 22.57 4.44
CA GLU A 220 9.46 23.48 3.28
C GLU A 220 9.67 22.76 1.95
N ARG A 221 10.50 21.71 1.94
CA ARG A 221 10.80 20.86 0.78
C ARG A 221 10.69 19.37 1.12
N PRO A 222 9.47 18.80 1.10
CA PRO A 222 9.24 17.38 1.33
C PRO A 222 10.08 16.49 0.38
N THR A 223 10.76 15.50 0.95
CA THR A 223 11.47 14.45 0.21
C THR A 223 10.59 13.21 0.05
N TYR A 224 10.94 12.28 -0.85
CA TYR A 224 10.22 11.00 -0.96
C TYR A 224 10.16 10.23 0.36
N THR A 225 11.16 10.35 1.25
CA THR A 225 11.09 9.75 2.58
C THR A 225 9.94 10.33 3.41
N ASN A 226 9.69 11.63 3.32
CA ASN A 226 8.56 12.26 4.03
C ASN A 226 7.22 11.81 3.44
N LEU A 227 7.10 11.82 2.11
CA LEU A 227 5.88 11.39 1.42
C LEU A 227 5.57 9.91 1.71
N ASN A 228 6.57 9.04 1.62
CA ASN A 228 6.41 7.60 1.83
C ASN A 228 6.07 7.26 3.28
N ARG A 229 6.57 8.01 4.27
CA ARG A 229 6.17 7.81 5.67
C ARG A 229 4.72 8.23 5.93
N LEU A 230 4.28 9.33 5.31
CA LEU A 230 2.87 9.74 5.38
C LEU A 230 1.98 8.69 4.71
N LEU A 231 2.35 8.21 3.51
CA LEU A 231 1.63 7.13 2.84
C LEU A 231 1.61 5.84 3.65
N ALA A 232 2.74 5.46 4.26
CA ALA A 232 2.81 4.29 5.11
C ALA A 232 1.84 4.39 6.30
N GLN A 233 1.69 5.56 6.90
CA GLN A 233 0.72 5.80 7.98
C GLN A 233 -0.73 5.59 7.50
N VAL A 234 -1.06 6.09 6.31
CA VAL A 234 -2.40 5.95 5.72
C VAL A 234 -2.67 4.50 5.35
N ILE A 235 -1.76 3.85 4.65
CA ILE A 235 -1.84 2.43 4.27
C ILE A 235 -1.93 1.55 5.51
N SER A 236 -1.20 1.89 6.58
CA SER A 236 -1.32 1.19 7.87
C SER A 236 -2.72 1.31 8.45
N SER A 237 -3.32 2.50 8.43
CA SER A 237 -4.70 2.67 8.89
C SER A 237 -5.71 1.88 8.06
N LEU A 238 -5.53 1.83 6.73
CA LEU A 238 -6.39 1.09 5.82
C LEU A 238 -6.25 -0.43 5.96
N THR A 239 -5.05 -0.92 6.29
CA THR A 239 -4.77 -2.36 6.44
C THR A 239 -4.87 -2.84 7.89
N ALA A 240 -5.13 -1.95 8.84
CA ALA A 240 -5.20 -2.29 10.26
C ALA A 240 -6.30 -3.33 10.55
N SER A 241 -7.46 -3.25 9.87
CA SER A 241 -8.56 -4.22 10.02
C SER A 241 -8.20 -5.64 9.60
N LEU A 242 -7.14 -5.81 8.80
CA LEU A 242 -6.65 -7.10 8.35
C LEU A 242 -5.58 -7.68 9.29
N ARG A 243 -4.90 -6.82 10.06
CA ARG A 243 -3.74 -7.16 10.90
C ARG A 243 -4.07 -7.23 12.39
N PHE A 244 -5.12 -6.54 12.82
CA PHE A 244 -5.58 -6.48 14.20
C PHE A 244 -7.03 -6.93 14.29
N ASP A 245 -7.36 -7.60 15.39
CA ASP A 245 -8.76 -7.85 15.72
C ASP A 245 -9.43 -6.55 16.16
N GLY A 246 -10.56 -6.23 15.51
CA GLY A 246 -11.39 -5.08 15.81
C GLY A 246 -12.88 -5.41 15.75
N ALA A 247 -13.70 -4.41 16.07
CA ALA A 247 -15.17 -4.54 15.95
C ALA A 247 -15.65 -4.55 14.49
N LEU A 248 -14.82 -4.03 13.57
CA LEU A 248 -15.07 -4.00 12.13
C LEU A 248 -13.90 -4.71 11.41
N ASN A 249 -13.94 -6.03 11.35
CA ASN A 249 -12.92 -6.85 10.69
C ASN A 249 -13.18 -6.91 9.19
N VAL A 250 -12.86 -5.82 8.49
CA VAL A 250 -13.04 -5.72 7.04
C VAL A 250 -12.01 -6.58 6.33
N ASP A 251 -12.46 -7.65 5.69
CA ASP A 251 -11.65 -8.45 4.75
C ASP A 251 -11.51 -7.75 3.38
N ILE A 252 -10.60 -8.21 2.50
CA ILE A 252 -10.41 -7.57 1.19
C ILE A 252 -11.70 -7.61 0.33
N THR A 253 -12.55 -8.62 0.50
CA THR A 253 -13.82 -8.75 -0.22
C THR A 253 -14.87 -7.78 0.33
N GLU A 254 -14.83 -7.48 1.61
CA GLU A 254 -15.67 -6.49 2.27
C GLU A 254 -15.28 -5.06 1.86
N PHE A 255 -13.99 -4.79 1.58
CA PHE A 255 -13.61 -3.53 0.93
C PHE A 255 -14.36 -3.35 -0.39
N GLN A 256 -14.39 -4.37 -1.24
CA GLN A 256 -15.14 -4.33 -2.50
C GLN A 256 -16.65 -4.19 -2.25
N THR A 257 -17.21 -5.03 -1.37
CA THR A 257 -18.66 -5.06 -1.10
C THR A 257 -19.18 -3.74 -0.52
N ASN A 258 -18.41 -3.10 0.35
CA ASN A 258 -18.82 -1.87 1.04
C ASN A 258 -18.53 -0.60 0.24
N LEU A 259 -17.48 -0.59 -0.57
CA LEU A 259 -17.00 0.64 -1.23
C LEU A 259 -17.21 0.66 -2.74
N VAL A 260 -17.42 -0.49 -3.40
CA VAL A 260 -17.51 -0.59 -4.85
C VAL A 260 -18.92 -0.98 -5.29
N PRO A 261 -19.79 0.01 -5.58
CA PRO A 261 -21.17 -0.26 -6.02
C PRO A 261 -21.21 -0.84 -7.44
N TYR A 262 -20.24 -0.47 -8.28
CA TYR A 262 -20.14 -0.91 -9.67
C TYR A 262 -18.71 -1.34 -9.99
N PRO A 263 -18.47 -2.47 -10.67
CA PRO A 263 -17.12 -3.02 -10.89
C PRO A 263 -16.13 -2.10 -11.60
N ARG A 264 -16.58 -1.08 -12.35
CA ARG A 264 -15.71 -0.11 -13.04
C ARG A 264 -15.47 1.18 -12.23
N ILE A 265 -16.24 1.39 -11.16
CA ILE A 265 -16.14 2.56 -10.28
C ILE A 265 -15.54 2.10 -8.95
N HIS A 266 -14.31 1.60 -9.02
CA HIS A 266 -13.57 1.03 -7.90
C HIS A 266 -12.32 1.86 -7.52
N PHE A 267 -12.27 3.11 -7.98
CA PHE A 267 -11.23 4.07 -7.64
C PHE A 267 -11.63 4.86 -6.40
N MET A 268 -10.90 4.64 -5.31
CA MET A 268 -11.22 5.19 -4.00
C MET A 268 -10.36 6.42 -3.71
N LEU A 269 -11.02 7.44 -3.17
CA LEU A 269 -10.36 8.58 -2.54
C LEU A 269 -10.06 8.24 -1.08
N SER A 270 -8.87 8.62 -0.63
CA SER A 270 -8.46 8.46 0.77
C SER A 270 -8.24 9.84 1.41
N SER A 271 -8.48 9.89 2.72
CA SER A 271 -8.30 11.07 3.57
C SER A 271 -7.79 10.60 4.93
N TYR A 272 -6.98 11.41 5.60
CA TYR A 272 -6.45 11.06 6.91
C TYR A 272 -6.38 12.29 7.79
N ALA A 273 -6.86 12.14 9.02
CA ALA A 273 -6.73 13.12 10.06
C ALA A 273 -6.53 12.44 11.42
N PRO A 274 -5.76 13.04 12.33
CA PRO A 274 -5.05 14.30 12.13
C PRO A 274 -3.63 14.08 11.54
N VAL A 275 -3.16 15.08 10.78
CA VAL A 275 -1.75 15.18 10.35
C VAL A 275 -1.17 16.39 11.06
N ILE A 276 -0.30 16.16 12.05
CA ILE A 276 0.26 17.20 12.92
C ILE A 276 1.79 17.03 12.97
N SER A 277 2.52 18.15 12.97
CA SER A 277 3.97 18.16 13.18
C SER A 277 4.35 17.63 14.57
N ALA A 278 5.49 16.94 14.67
CA ALA A 278 6.00 16.42 15.94
C ALA A 278 6.18 17.50 17.01
N GLU A 279 6.45 18.74 16.62
CA GLU A 279 6.59 19.88 17.54
C GLU A 279 5.26 20.31 18.17
N LYS A 280 4.15 20.15 17.45
CA LYS A 280 2.79 20.54 17.89
C LYS A 280 2.02 19.41 18.56
N ALA A 281 2.48 18.16 18.39
CA ALA A 281 1.79 16.96 18.87
C ALA A 281 1.53 16.93 20.40
N TYR A 282 2.35 17.61 21.21
CA TYR A 282 2.18 17.66 22.66
C TYR A 282 1.18 18.71 23.15
N HIS A 283 0.72 19.59 22.26
CA HIS A 283 -0.09 20.76 22.62
C HIS A 283 -1.56 20.64 22.20
N GLU A 284 -1.90 19.70 21.31
CA GLU A 284 -3.22 19.56 20.72
C GLU A 284 -3.80 18.17 20.99
N GLN A 285 -4.92 18.13 21.71
CA GLN A 285 -5.82 16.97 21.73
C GLN A 285 -7.04 17.30 20.89
N LEU A 286 -7.25 16.54 19.82
CA LEU A 286 -8.40 16.70 18.95
C LEU A 286 -9.51 15.75 19.38
N SER A 287 -10.72 16.27 19.43
CA SER A 287 -11.92 15.48 19.66
C SER A 287 -12.27 14.62 18.45
N VAL A 288 -13.07 13.56 18.67
CA VAL A 288 -13.59 12.71 17.60
C VAL A 288 -14.31 13.55 16.54
N ALA A 289 -15.11 14.54 16.96
CA ALA A 289 -15.85 15.40 16.03
C ALA A 289 -14.91 16.24 15.14
N GLU A 290 -13.84 16.80 15.69
CA GLU A 290 -12.89 17.61 14.93
C GLU A 290 -12.13 16.78 13.88
N ILE A 291 -11.67 15.58 14.24
CA ILE A 291 -11.01 14.69 13.28
C ILE A 291 -11.98 14.19 12.21
N THR A 292 -13.23 13.90 12.57
CA THR A 292 -14.28 13.50 11.62
C THR A 292 -14.60 14.61 10.63
N MET A 293 -14.70 15.87 11.07
CA MET A 293 -14.91 16.98 10.15
C MET A 293 -13.68 17.22 9.27
N SER A 294 -12.48 17.09 9.84
CA SER A 294 -11.22 17.32 9.13
C SER A 294 -10.99 16.37 7.96
N VAL A 295 -11.47 15.12 8.02
CA VAL A 295 -11.30 14.17 6.89
C VAL A 295 -12.15 14.54 5.67
N PHE A 296 -13.20 15.36 5.82
CA PHE A 296 -14.01 15.84 4.69
C PHE A 296 -13.50 17.17 4.11
N GLU A 297 -12.49 17.79 4.72
CA GLU A 297 -11.87 18.97 4.15
C GLU A 297 -11.05 18.59 2.91
N PRO A 298 -11.19 19.29 1.77
CA PRO A 298 -10.42 19.00 0.55
C PRO A 298 -8.91 19.03 0.78
N SER A 299 -8.48 19.78 1.79
CA SER A 299 -7.09 19.95 2.18
C SER A 299 -6.44 18.70 2.81
N SER A 300 -7.26 17.74 3.24
CA SER A 300 -6.87 16.48 3.88
C SER A 300 -6.94 15.27 2.93
N LEU A 301 -7.48 15.46 1.72
CA LEU A 301 -7.57 14.42 0.71
C LEU A 301 -6.19 14.14 0.10
N PHE A 302 -5.91 12.86 -0.15
CA PHE A 302 -4.68 12.45 -0.84
C PHE A 302 -4.78 12.49 -2.36
N VAL A 303 -5.87 13.02 -2.90
CA VAL A 303 -6.05 13.27 -4.33
C VAL A 303 -6.60 14.67 -4.48
N LYS A 304 -5.99 15.50 -5.33
CA LYS A 304 -6.49 16.85 -5.60
C LYS A 304 -7.81 16.80 -6.36
N CYS A 305 -8.90 16.85 -5.61
CA CYS A 305 -10.24 16.99 -6.13
C CYS A 305 -11.11 17.76 -5.12
N ASP A 306 -12.18 18.38 -5.60
CA ASP A 306 -13.19 18.97 -4.73
C ASP A 306 -14.38 18.00 -4.61
N PRO A 307 -14.53 17.29 -3.47
CA PRO A 307 -15.63 16.36 -3.28
C PRO A 307 -16.99 17.05 -3.23
N ARG A 308 -17.04 18.36 -3.00
CA ARG A 308 -18.29 19.15 -2.93
C ARG A 308 -18.98 19.27 -4.29
N HIS A 309 -18.22 19.13 -5.38
CA HIS A 309 -18.75 19.07 -6.73
C HIS A 309 -19.19 17.65 -7.16
N GLY A 310 -18.97 16.65 -6.29
CA GLY A 310 -19.33 15.26 -6.53
C GLY A 310 -20.50 14.77 -5.68
N LYS A 311 -20.72 13.45 -5.72
CA LYS A 311 -21.62 12.72 -4.82
C LYS A 311 -20.88 11.50 -4.30
N TYR A 312 -20.96 11.26 -3.00
CA TYR A 312 -20.43 10.04 -2.40
C TYR A 312 -21.36 8.86 -2.69
N MET A 313 -20.81 7.76 -3.20
CA MET A 313 -21.54 6.51 -3.39
C MET A 313 -21.39 5.59 -2.17
N ALA A 314 -20.22 5.62 -1.55
CA ALA A 314 -19.88 4.89 -0.34
C ALA A 314 -18.87 5.73 0.49
N CYS A 315 -18.88 5.53 1.80
CA CYS A 315 -17.96 6.16 2.74
C CYS A 315 -17.69 5.20 3.90
N CYS A 316 -16.43 5.00 4.23
CA CYS A 316 -16.01 4.21 5.39
C CYS A 316 -15.04 5.06 6.23
N MET A 317 -15.23 5.05 7.54
CA MET A 317 -14.35 5.75 8.49
C MET A 317 -13.72 4.74 9.42
N MET A 318 -12.39 4.69 9.42
CA MET A 318 -11.60 3.77 10.26
C MET A 318 -10.88 4.57 11.33
N TYR A 319 -11.42 4.53 12.54
CA TYR A 319 -10.85 5.21 13.71
C TYR A 319 -9.82 4.31 14.40
N ARG A 320 -8.74 4.92 14.92
CA ARG A 320 -7.73 4.24 15.74
C ARG A 320 -7.41 5.10 16.96
N GLY A 321 -7.23 4.46 18.12
CA GLY A 321 -6.91 5.12 19.39
C GLY A 321 -8.07 5.10 20.38
N ASP A 322 -8.07 6.06 21.30
CA ASP A 322 -9.11 6.21 22.33
C ASP A 322 -10.36 6.86 21.74
N VAL A 323 -11.21 6.04 21.13
CA VAL A 323 -12.41 6.50 20.41
C VAL A 323 -13.64 5.77 20.93
N VAL A 324 -14.57 6.54 21.51
CA VAL A 324 -15.82 6.01 22.04
C VAL A 324 -16.86 5.91 20.90
N PRO A 325 -17.48 4.74 20.66
CA PRO A 325 -18.45 4.56 19.56
C PRO A 325 -19.63 5.55 19.58
N LYS A 326 -20.04 6.00 20.77
CA LYS A 326 -21.09 7.01 20.93
C LYS A 326 -20.70 8.35 20.29
N ASP A 327 -19.45 8.77 20.46
CA ASP A 327 -18.97 10.06 19.95
C ASP A 327 -18.76 9.99 18.44
N VAL A 328 -18.38 8.83 17.92
CA VAL A 328 -18.36 8.56 16.48
C VAL A 328 -19.76 8.73 15.89
N ASN A 329 -20.77 8.04 16.45
CA ASN A 329 -22.14 8.14 15.94
C ASN A 329 -22.69 9.57 16.00
N ALA A 330 -22.34 10.33 17.05
CA ALA A 330 -22.74 11.74 17.17
C ALA A 330 -22.03 12.66 16.18
N SER A 331 -20.79 12.34 15.79
CA SER A 331 -20.00 13.13 14.84
C SER A 331 -20.38 12.87 13.37
N VAL A 332 -20.98 11.71 13.11
CA VAL A 332 -21.39 11.27 11.77
C VAL A 332 -22.87 11.58 11.47
N ALA A 333 -23.69 11.75 12.52
CA ALA A 333 -25.12 12.10 12.42
C ALA A 333 -25.34 13.55 12.01
#